data_AF-A0A8T5GTB8-F1
#
_entry.id   AF-A0A8T5GTB8-F1
#
_cell.length_a   1.000
_cell.length_b   1.000
_cell.length_c   1.000
_cell.angle_alpha   90.00
_cell.angle_beta   90.00
_cell.angle_gamma   90.00
#
_symmetry.space_group_name_H-M   'P 1'
#
loop_
_entity.id
_entity.type
_entity.pdbx_description
1 polymer ?
#
loop_
_entity_poly.entity_id
_entity_poly.type
_entity_poly.pdbx_seq_one_letter_code
_entity_poly.pdbx_strand_id
1 'polypeptide(L)'
;MADAHIAALTKGSNGKRIVVHTKGMWMKEIGIELRKLRPKTAYPTKVLPKWLTVVMAMFHPKLTVKAVKPSLGRHVGYDVGTSFADLGMTPTPVQDTFLDGLDSI
;
A
#
# COMPACT_ATOMS: atom_id res chain seq x y z
N MET A 1 9.23 6.79 -7.43
CA MET A 1 8.64 7.79 -6.50
C MET A 1 9.36 9.13 -6.57
N ALA A 2 10.69 9.15 -6.60
CA ALA A 2 11.48 10.37 -6.83
C ALA A 2 11.08 11.11 -8.12
N ASP A 3 10.93 10.38 -9.22
CA ASP A 3 10.53 10.97 -10.51
C ASP A 3 9.17 11.68 -10.44
N ALA A 4 8.21 11.15 -9.66
CA ALA A 4 6.88 11.75 -9.54
C ALA A 4 6.93 13.10 -8.82
N HIS A 5 7.85 13.28 -7.87
CA HIS A 5 8.09 14.57 -7.22
C HIS A 5 8.71 15.57 -8.19
N ILE A 6 9.68 15.13 -8.99
CA ILE A 6 10.32 15.96 -10.02
C ILE A 6 9.29 16.38 -11.08
N ALA A 7 8.44 15.45 -11.54
CA ALA A 7 7.37 15.76 -12.49
C ALA A 7 6.32 16.71 -11.90
N ALA A 8 5.98 16.59 -10.61
CA ALA A 8 5.06 17.50 -9.96
C ALA A 8 5.64 18.93 -9.88
N LEU A 9 6.95 19.09 -9.68
CA LEU A 9 7.61 20.40 -9.66
C LEU A 9 7.75 21.01 -11.06
N THR A 10 7.93 20.19 -12.09
CA THR A 10 8.25 20.66 -13.45
C THR A 10 7.01 20.80 -14.35
N LYS A 11 6.01 19.93 -14.17
CA LYS A 11 4.81 19.84 -15.01
C LYS A 11 3.50 19.97 -14.22
N GLY A 12 3.56 19.91 -12.89
CA GLY A 12 2.38 19.98 -12.04
C GLY A 12 1.75 21.36 -12.06
N SER A 13 0.42 21.40 -12.06
CA SER A 13 -0.35 22.64 -11.96
C SER A 13 -0.21 23.25 -10.57
N ASN A 14 -0.01 24.56 -10.48
CA ASN A 14 0.16 25.25 -9.19
C ASN A 14 -1.06 25.01 -8.27
N GLY A 15 -0.81 24.48 -7.07
CA GLY A 15 -1.85 24.21 -6.06
C GLY A 15 -2.66 22.91 -6.24
N LYS A 16 -2.38 22.07 -7.26
CA LYS A 16 -3.12 20.81 -7.47
C LYS A 16 -2.62 19.71 -6.52
N ARG A 17 -3.54 19.04 -5.82
CA ARG A 17 -3.23 17.85 -5.01
C ARG A 17 -3.23 16.61 -5.91
N ILE A 18 -2.04 16.05 -6.13
CA ILE A 18 -1.85 14.86 -6.97
C ILE A 18 -1.55 13.66 -6.07
N VAL A 19 -2.23 12.54 -6.29
CA VAL A 19 -1.98 11.27 -5.59
C VAL A 19 -1.55 10.25 -6.63
N VAL A 20 -0.38 9.65 -6.43
CA VAL A 20 0.19 8.64 -7.33
C VAL A 20 0.13 7.29 -6.64
N HIS A 21 -0.64 6.37 -7.23
CA HIS A 21 -0.93 5.06 -6.65
C HIS A 21 -1.41 4.09 -7.74
N THR A 22 -0.71 2.96 -7.93
CA THR A 22 -1.05 2.02 -9.02
C THR A 22 -2.19 1.09 -8.65
N LYS A 23 -2.15 0.48 -7.45
CA LYS A 23 -3.16 -0.47 -7.01
C LYS A 23 -3.19 -0.59 -5.49
N GLY A 24 -4.39 -0.49 -4.93
CA GLY A 24 -4.61 -0.68 -3.50
C GLY A 24 -4.77 -2.17 -3.25
N MET A 25 -3.99 -2.70 -2.32
CA MET A 25 -4.05 -4.11 -1.94
C MET A 25 -4.10 -4.23 -0.43
N TRP A 26 -4.85 -5.21 0.05
CA TRP A 26 -4.81 -5.61 1.44
C TRP A 26 -3.47 -6.27 1.77
N MET A 27 -3.04 -6.16 3.03
CA MET A 27 -1.84 -6.87 3.51
C MET A 27 -1.89 -8.39 3.24
N LYS A 28 -3.09 -8.99 3.30
CA LYS A 28 -3.31 -10.39 2.91
C LYS A 28 -2.97 -10.65 1.45
N GLU A 29 -3.41 -9.77 0.56
CA GLU A 29 -3.21 -9.90 -0.89
C GLU A 29 -1.73 -9.72 -1.24
N ILE A 30 -1.07 -8.76 -0.60
CA ILE A 30 0.39 -8.58 -0.68
C ILE A 30 1.10 -9.87 -0.27
N GLY A 31 0.77 -10.44 0.90
CA GLY A 31 1.38 -11.68 1.37
C GLY A 31 1.12 -12.90 0.46
N ILE A 32 -0.05 -12.97 -0.17
CA ILE A 32 -0.37 -14.01 -1.15
C ILE A 32 0.47 -13.84 -2.42
N GLU A 33 0.58 -12.62 -2.93
CA GLU A 33 1.35 -12.32 -4.14
C GLU A 33 2.84 -12.58 -3.94
N LEU A 34 3.39 -12.14 -2.80
CA LEU A 34 4.78 -12.42 -2.41
C LEU A 34 5.05 -13.93 -2.30
N ARG A 35 4.10 -14.70 -1.74
CA ARG A 35 4.24 -16.16 -1.65
C ARG A 35 4.21 -16.84 -3.02
N LYS A 36 3.45 -16.31 -3.99
CA LYS A 36 3.48 -16.83 -5.37
C LYS A 36 4.84 -16.56 -6.02
N LEU A 37 5.41 -15.37 -5.84
CA LEU A 37 6.69 -14.97 -6.42
C LEU A 37 7.89 -15.68 -5.76
N ARG A 38 7.88 -15.84 -4.43
CA ARG A 38 8.92 -16.52 -3.64
C ARG A 38 8.30 -17.57 -2.70
N PRO A 39 8.00 -18.79 -3.19
CA PRO A 39 7.32 -19.81 -2.39
C PRO A 39 8.14 -20.37 -1.21
N LYS A 40 9.46 -20.14 -1.18
CA LYS A 40 10.36 -20.62 -0.11
C LYS A 40 10.26 -19.81 1.19
N THR A 41 9.65 -18.62 1.18
CA THR A 41 9.63 -17.71 2.34
C THR A 41 8.25 -17.66 3.01
N ALA A 42 8.23 -17.64 4.35
CA ALA A 42 7.01 -17.63 5.15
C ALA A 42 6.40 -16.21 5.26
N TYR A 43 5.67 -15.76 4.23
CA TYR A 43 4.95 -14.48 4.29
C TYR A 43 3.61 -14.59 5.04
N PRO A 44 3.20 -13.57 5.82
CA PRO A 44 1.93 -13.57 6.53
C PRO A 44 0.75 -13.42 5.55
N THR A 45 -0.10 -14.46 5.45
CA THR A 45 -1.30 -14.47 4.58
C THR A 45 -2.62 -14.56 5.36
N LYS A 46 -2.54 -14.74 6.68
CA LYS A 46 -3.72 -14.89 7.55
C LYS A 46 -4.05 -13.55 8.21
N VAL A 47 -5.34 -13.24 8.26
CA VAL A 47 -5.86 -12.05 8.93
C VAL A 47 -6.44 -12.47 10.28
N LEU A 48 -6.16 -11.71 11.34
CA LEU A 48 -6.76 -11.96 12.64
C LEU A 48 -8.28 -11.70 12.62
N PRO A 49 -9.08 -12.56 13.26
CA PRO A 49 -10.49 -12.27 13.53
C PRO A 49 -10.64 -10.98 14.35
N LYS A 50 -11.68 -10.19 14.04
CA LYS A 50 -11.89 -8.85 14.63
C LYS A 50 -11.84 -8.84 16.17
N TRP A 51 -12.46 -9.82 16.81
CA TRP A 51 -12.50 -9.94 18.27
C TRP A 51 -11.10 -10.12 18.86
N LEU A 52 -10.27 -10.97 18.24
CA LEU A 52 -8.91 -11.24 18.69
C LEU A 52 -8.02 -10.00 18.49
N THR A 53 -8.23 -9.24 17.42
CA THR A 53 -7.53 -7.97 17.20
C THR A 53 -7.82 -6.97 18.31
N VAL A 54 -9.07 -6.87 18.77
CA VAL A 54 -9.45 -5.96 19.86
C VAL A 54 -8.84 -6.40 21.19
N VAL A 55 -8.85 -7.71 21.47
CA VAL A 55 -8.19 -8.26 22.67
C VAL A 55 -6.69 -7.96 22.67
N MET A 56 -5.98 -8.24 21.57
CA MET A 56 -4.55 -7.93 21.46
C MET A 56 -4.25 -6.43 21.57
N ALA A 57 -5.12 -5.58 21.02
CA ALA A 57 -4.98 -4.12 21.12
C ALA A 57 -5.12 -3.60 22.56
N MET A 58 -5.79 -4.33 23.46
CA MET A 58 -5.83 -3.96 24.88
C MET A 58 -4.50 -4.26 25.59
N PHE A 59 -3.73 -5.26 25.13
CA PHE A 59 -2.49 -5.68 25.77
C PHE A 59 -1.21 -5.09 25.16
N HIS A 60 -1.29 -4.44 23.99
CA HIS A 60 -0.11 -3.98 23.26
C HIS A 60 0.10 -2.46 23.41
N PRO A 61 1.26 -1.99 23.94
CA PRO A 61 1.46 -0.58 24.29
C PRO A 61 1.46 0.37 23.08
N LYS A 62 1.67 -0.15 21.87
CA LYS A 62 1.65 0.63 20.61
C LYS A 62 0.37 0.50 19.79
N LEU A 63 -0.58 -0.37 20.18
CA LEU A 63 -1.79 -0.64 19.41
C LEU A 63 -3.04 -0.32 20.22
N THR A 64 -3.32 0.96 20.46
CA THR A 64 -4.52 1.35 21.22
C THR A 64 -5.80 0.98 20.46
N VAL A 65 -6.81 0.46 21.16
CA VAL A 65 -8.14 0.12 20.61
C VAL A 65 -8.76 1.28 19.81
N LYS A 66 -8.52 2.54 20.23
CA LYS A 66 -8.99 3.76 19.54
C LYS A 66 -8.39 3.93 18.13
N ALA A 67 -7.19 3.43 17.87
CA ALA A 67 -6.52 3.49 16.57
C ALA A 67 -6.92 2.32 15.64
N VAL A 68 -7.13 1.13 16.23
CA VAL A 68 -7.50 -0.08 15.49
C VAL A 68 -8.97 -0.08 15.08
N LYS A 69 -9.88 0.34 15.96
CA LYS A 69 -11.33 0.33 15.70
C LYS A 69 -11.76 1.05 14.40
N PRO A 70 -11.26 2.25 14.05
CA PRO A 70 -11.67 2.95 12.82
C PRO A 70 -11.03 2.40 11.55
N SER A 71 -9.90 1.69 11.63
CA SER A 71 -9.16 1.12 10.48
C SER A 71 -9.51 -0.35 10.21
N LEU A 72 -10.06 -1.05 11.21
CA LEU A 72 -10.36 -2.48 11.13
C LEU A 72 -11.45 -2.79 10.08
N GLY A 73 -11.07 -3.50 9.01
CA GLY A 73 -11.97 -3.90 7.94
C GLY A 73 -12.34 -2.80 6.95
N ARG A 74 -11.65 -1.65 6.99
CA ARG A 74 -11.78 -0.60 5.97
C ARG A 74 -10.60 -0.64 5.01
N HIS A 75 -10.91 -0.65 3.71
CA HIS A 75 -9.93 -0.41 2.67
C HIS A 75 -10.00 1.06 2.25
N VAL A 76 -8.87 1.75 2.22
CA VAL A 76 -8.81 3.08 1.62
C VAL A 76 -8.35 2.89 0.18
N GLY A 77 -9.31 2.95 -0.75
CA GLY A 77 -9.01 3.05 -2.17
C GLY A 77 -8.76 4.50 -2.52
N TYR A 78 -7.63 4.78 -3.17
CA TYR A 78 -7.37 6.09 -3.76
C TYR A 78 -7.63 6.01 -5.26
N ASP A 79 -8.54 6.84 -5.75
CA ASP A 79 -8.70 7.08 -7.18
C ASP A 79 -7.62 8.07 -7.63
N VAL A 80 -6.82 7.63 -8.59
CA VAL A 80 -5.70 8.41 -9.15
C VAL A 80 -6.10 9.24 -10.35
N GLY A 81 -7.32 9.08 -10.88
CA GLY A 81 -7.85 9.90 -11.98
C GLY A 81 -6.82 10.14 -13.10
N THR A 82 -6.60 11.41 -13.44
CA THR A 82 -5.65 11.86 -14.47
C THR A 82 -4.22 12.07 -13.96
N SER A 83 -3.91 11.71 -12.71
CA SER A 83 -2.62 12.05 -12.06
C SER A 83 -1.41 11.59 -12.86
N PHE A 84 -1.45 10.39 -13.43
CA PHE A 84 -0.37 9.87 -14.28
C PHE A 84 -0.27 10.61 -15.62
N ALA A 85 -1.41 10.98 -16.22
CA ALA A 85 -1.45 11.75 -17.47
C ALA A 85 -0.94 13.18 -17.27
N ASP A 86 -1.32 13.84 -16.18
CA ASP A 86 -0.90 15.20 -15.83
C ASP A 86 0.61 15.28 -15.57
N LEU A 87 1.20 14.21 -15.02
CA LEU A 87 2.64 14.10 -14.78
C LEU A 87 3.40 13.59 -16.02
N GLY A 88 2.70 13.11 -17.05
CA GLY A 88 3.29 12.49 -18.24
C GLY A 88 4.06 11.20 -17.91
N MET A 89 3.55 10.40 -16.98
CA MET A 89 4.18 9.20 -16.46
C MET A 89 3.36 7.95 -16.78
N THR A 90 4.05 6.84 -17.04
CA THR A 90 3.42 5.52 -17.10
C THR A 90 3.50 4.84 -15.74
N PRO A 91 2.39 4.27 -15.23
CA PRO A 91 2.43 3.50 -13.99
C PRO A 91 3.30 2.26 -14.18
N THR A 92 4.20 2.01 -13.24
CA THR A 92 4.96 0.75 -13.21
C THR A 92 4.02 -0.40 -12.86
N PRO A 93 4.14 -1.56 -13.53
CA PRO A 93 3.39 -2.76 -13.17
C PRO A 93 3.64 -3.15 -11.71
N VAL A 94 2.57 -3.65 -11.07
CA VAL A 94 2.60 -4.03 -9.66
C VAL A 94 3.57 -5.18 -9.41
N GLN A 95 3.68 -6.10 -10.37
CA GLN A 95 4.55 -7.27 -10.31
C GLN A 95 6.02 -6.87 -10.29
N ASP A 96 6.42 -5.94 -11.16
CA ASP A 96 7.80 -5.44 -11.23
C ASP A 96 8.21 -4.76 -9.92
N THR A 97 7.27 -4.02 -9.31
CA THR A 97 7.49 -3.39 -8.00
C THR A 97 7.73 -4.43 -6.89
N PHE A 98 7.04 -5.57 -6.94
CA PHE A 98 7.26 -6.66 -5.97
C PHE A 98 8.59 -7.36 -6.18
N LEU A 99 9.00 -7.58 -7.43
CA LEU A 99 10.28 -8.19 -7.75
C LEU A 99 11.43 -7.30 -7.31
N ASP A 100 11.39 -6.01 -7.63
CA ASP A 100 12.39 -5.02 -7.21
C ASP A 100 12.53 -4.96 -5.68
N GLY A 101 11.39 -4.94 -4.96
CA GLY A 101 11.40 -4.97 -3.50
C GLY A 101 11.91 -6.29 -2.90
N LEU A 102 11.71 -7.42 -3.58
CA LEU A 102 12.21 -8.73 -3.14
C LEU A 102 13.71 -8.91 -3.39
N ASP A 103 14.23 -8.34 -4.46
CA ASP A 103 15.64 -8.45 -4.84
C ASP A 103 16.53 -7.43 -4.09
N SER A 104 15.92 -6.46 -3.41
CA SER A 104 16.59 -5.49 -2.53
C SER A 104 16.84 -5.98 -1.09
N ILE A 105 16.43 -7.23 -0.76
CA ILE A 105 16.57 -7.86 0.57
C ILE A 105 17.61 -8.98 0.53
#